data_AF-A0A661M7P5-F1
#
_entry.id   AF-A0A661M7P5-F1
#
_cell.length_a   1.000
_cell.length_b   1.000
_cell.length_c   1.000
_cell.angle_alpha   90.00
_cell.angle_beta   90.00
_cell.angle_gamma   90.00
#
_symmetry.space_group_name_H-M   'P 1'
#
loop_
_entity.id
_entity.type
_entity.pdbx_description
1 polymer ?
#
loop_
_entity_poly.entity_id
_entity_poly.type
_entity_poly.pdbx_seq_one_letter_code
_entity_poly.pdbx_strand_id
1 'polypeptide(L)' 'MDITVEQGKNIRPEDFEGLKTRITARLKEELNFKASVTLVPPGSIERTEMGKAIRVVRTYSS' A
#
# COMPACT_ATOMS: atom_id res chain seq x y z
N MET A 1 8.58 11.13 -3.08
CA MET A 1 8.92 9.79 -2.55
C MET A 1 7.93 8.82 -3.13
N ASP A 2 8.44 7.70 -3.64
CA ASP A 2 7.65 6.72 -4.35
C ASP A 2 7.47 5.49 -3.46
N ILE A 3 6.21 5.12 -3.23
CA ILE A 3 5.83 3.98 -2.41
C ILE A 3 5.27 2.91 -3.34
N THR A 4 5.87 1.73 -3.30
CA THR A 4 5.35 0.55 -3.98
C THR A 4 4.56 -0.28 -3.00
N VAL A 5 3.31 -0.61 -3.35
CA VAL A 5 2.40 -1.35 -2.49
C VAL A 5 1.85 -2.54 -3.27
N GLU A 6 1.89 -3.73 -2.66
CA GLU A 6 1.22 -4.89 -3.23
C GLU A 6 -0.30 -4.73 -3.11
N GLN A 7 -1.00 -4.92 -4.22
CA GLN A 7 -2.45 -5.01 -4.19
C GLN A 7 -2.92 -6.32 -3.52
N GLY A 8 -4.11 -6.26 -2.91
CA GLY A 8 -4.77 -7.45 -2.39
C GLY A 8 -5.14 -8.42 -3.52
N LYS A 9 -5.14 -9.73 -3.24
CA LYS A 9 -5.40 -10.79 -4.24
C LYS A 9 -6.75 -10.69 -4.97
N ASN A 10 -7.70 -9.95 -4.42
CA ASN A 10 -9.07 -9.84 -4.93
C ASN A 10 -9.40 -8.46 -5.51
N ILE A 11 -8.41 -7.57 -5.67
CA ILE A 11 -8.64 -6.25 -6.29
C ILE A 11 -8.64 -6.42 -7.80
N ARG A 12 -9.66 -5.86 -8.45
CA ARG A 12 -9.76 -5.88 -9.91
C ARG A 12 -9.04 -4.68 -10.52
N PRO A 13 -8.49 -4.79 -11.74
CA PRO A 13 -7.74 -3.69 -12.38
C PRO A 13 -8.52 -2.37 -12.46
N GLU A 14 -9.84 -2.44 -12.69
CA GLU A 14 -10.71 -1.25 -12.74
C GLU A 14 -10.73 -0.44 -11.43
N ASP A 15 -10.41 -1.07 -10.30
CA ASP A 15 -10.44 -0.45 -8.98
C ASP A 15 -9.09 0.22 -8.62
N PHE A 16 -8.04 0.05 -9.43
CA PHE A 16 -6.66 0.44 -9.08
C PHE A 16 -6.47 1.93 -8.91
N GLU A 17 -6.98 2.74 -9.84
CA GLU A 17 -6.80 4.20 -9.80
C GLU A 17 -7.55 4.83 -8.62
N GLY A 18 -8.75 4.33 -8.32
CA GLY A 18 -9.51 4.72 -7.13
C GLY A 18 -8.75 4.36 -5.85
N LEU A 19 -8.14 3.18 -5.81
CA LEU A 19 -7.36 2.73 -4.66
C LEU A 19 -6.09 3.56 -4.46
N LYS A 20 -5.31 3.84 -5.51
CA LYS A 20 -4.14 4.73 -5.45
C LYS A 20 -4.49 6.11 -4.90
N THR A 21 -5.58 6.68 -5.40
CA THR A 21 -6.06 8.00 -4.96
C THR A 21 -6.40 7.99 -3.47
N ARG A 22 -7.14 6.98 -3.00
CA ARG A 22 -7.50 6.84 -1.58
C ARG A 22 -6.30 6.64 -0.67
N ILE A 23 -5.32 5.82 -1.07
CA ILE A 23 -4.08 5.61 -0.29
C ILE A 23 -3.30 6.92 -0.19
N THR A 24 -3.14 7.62 -1.32
CA THR A 24 -2.40 8.89 -1.38
C THR A 24 -3.06 9.96 -0.51
N ALA A 25 -4.39 10.09 -0.60
CA ALA A 25 -5.16 11.01 0.24
C ALA A 25 -4.97 10.69 1.73
N ARG A 26 -5.07 9.42 2.12
CA ARG A 26 -4.89 9.01 3.52
C ARG A 26 -3.48 9.20 4.05
N LEU A 27 -2.45 8.93 3.25
CA LEU A 27 -1.06 9.24 3.64
C LEU A 27 -0.87 10.74 3.87
N LYS A 28 -1.51 11.57 3.04
CA LYS A 28 -1.46 13.02 3.21
C LYS A 28 -2.22 13.49 4.45
N GLU A 29 -3.40 12.95 4.71
CA GLU A 29 -4.22 13.33 5.87
C GLU A 29 -3.57 12.92 7.20
N GLU A 30 -3.15 11.67 7.32
CA GLU A 30 -2.72 11.09 8.60
C GLU A 30 -1.27 11.42 8.94
N LEU A 31 -0.40 11.55 7.92
CA LEU A 31 1.05 11.71 8.10
C LEU A 31 1.58 13.05 7.54
N ASN A 32 0.70 13.91 7.00
CA ASN A 32 1.06 15.10 6.25
C ASN A 32 2.00 14.83 5.06
N PHE A 33 2.09 13.56 4.64
CA PHE A 33 3.11 13.06 3.74
C PHE A 33 2.60 12.99 2.30
N LYS A 34 3.35 13.56 1.34
CA LYS A 34 3.03 13.45 -0.10
C LYS A 34 3.85 12.33 -0.72
N ALA A 35 3.17 11.34 -1.31
CA ALA A 35 3.80 10.20 -1.96
C ALA A 35 3.14 9.90 -3.31
N SER A 36 3.91 9.32 -4.23
CA SER A 36 3.37 8.63 -5.40
C SER A 36 3.20 7.15 -5.06
N VAL A 37 2.04 6.56 -5.36
CA VAL A 37 1.73 5.17 -5.02
C VAL A 37 1.68 4.33 -6.29
N THR A 38 2.54 3.32 -6.36
CA THR A 38 2.50 2.28 -7.39
C THR A 38 1.90 1.00 -6.81
N LEU A 39 0.85 0.48 -7.45
CA LEU A 39 0.28 -0.80 -7.10
C LEU A 39 0.92 -1.90 -7.95
N VAL A 40 1.41 -2.94 -7.31
CA VAL A 40 2.03 -4.11 -7.96
C VAL A 40 1.32 -5.40 -7.57
N PRO A 41 1.40 -6.47 -8.38
CA PRO A 41 0.76 -7.74 -8.05
C PRO A 41 1.14 -8.29 -6.67
N PRO A 42 0.26 -9.08 -6.03
CA PRO A 42 0.57 -9.69 -4.74
C PRO A 42 1.78 -10.63 -4.85
N GLY A 43 2.72 -10.52 -3.91
CA GLY A 43 3.94 -11.34 -3.88
C GLY A 43 5.02 -10.93 -4.89
N SER A 44 4.92 -9.75 -5.49
CA SER A 44 5.92 -9.22 -6.42
C SER A 44 7.03 -8.41 -5.74
N ILE A 45 6.82 -7.94 -4.50
CA ILE A 45 7.87 -7.30 -3.72
C ILE A 45 8.71 -8.41 -3.07
N GLU A 46 10.00 -8.43 -3.40
CA GLU A 46 10.94 -9.42 -2.88
C GLU A 46 10.98 -9.36 -1.35
N ARG A 47 10.85 -10.54 -0.73
CA ARG A 47 10.93 -10.67 0.73
C ARG A 47 12.39 -10.57 1.15
N THR A 48 12.84 -9.36 1.45
CA THR A 48 14.15 -9.18 2.08
C THR A 48 14.04 -9.41 3.59
N GLU A 49 15.14 -9.80 4.25
CA GLU A 49 15.22 -9.88 5.73
C GLU A 49 14.82 -8.53 6.39
N MET A 50 15.04 -7.40 5.71
CA MET A 50 14.60 -6.05 6.13
C MET A 50 13.13 -5.73 5.78
N GLY A 51 12.49 -6.48 4.88
CA GLY A 51 11.10 -6.29 4.43
C GLY A 51 10.02 -6.60 5.49
N LYS A 52 10.42 -6.94 6.72
CA LYS A 52 9.53 -6.96 7.90
C LYS A 52 9.09 -5.55 8.32
N ALA A 53 9.84 -4.51 7.98
CA ALA A 53 9.42 -3.11 8.13
C ALA A 53 8.66 -2.72 6.85
N ILE A 54 7.34 -2.53 6.78
CA ILE A 54 6.32 -2.20 7.76
C ILE A 54 5.07 -2.92 7.26
N ARG A 55 4.86 -4.17 7.69
CA ARG A 55 3.54 -4.78 7.54
C ARG A 55 2.67 -4.14 8.62
N VAL A 56 1.98 -3.03 8.31
CA VAL A 56 0.88 -2.53 9.14
C VAL A 56 -0.28 -3.52 9.00
N VAL A 57 -0.10 -4.69 9.59
CA VAL A 57 -1.22 -5.57 9.91
C VAL A 57 -1.89 -4.87 11.08
N ARG A 58 -2.96 -4.12 10.80
CA ARG A 58 -3.92 -3.72 11.83
C ARG A 58 -4.50 -5.01 12.41
N THR A 59 -3.89 -5.54 13.45
CA THR A 59 -4.57 -6.41 14.39
C THR A 59 -5.45 -5.49 15.24
N TYR A 60 -6.72 -5.35 14.86
CA TYR A 60 -7.73 -5.02 15.86
C TYR A 60 -7.90 -6.30 16.69
N SER A 61 -7.20 -6.37 17.81
CA SER A 61 -7.52 -7.33 18.87
C SER A 61 -8.70 -6.74 19.65
N SER A 62 -9.81 -7.49 19.59
CA SER A 62 -11.02 -7.35 20.41
C SER A 62 -10.74 -7.39 21.90
#